data_AF-A0A6G3ZYZ8-F1
#
_entry.id   AF-A0A6G3ZYZ8-F1
#
_cell.length_a   1.000
_cell.length_b   1.000
_cell.length_c   1.000
_cell.angle_alpha   90.00
_cell.angle_beta   90.00
_cell.angle_gamma   90.00
#
_symmetry.space_group_name_H-M   'P 1'
#
loop_
_entity.id
_entity.type
_entity.pdbx_description
1 polymer ?
#
loop_
_entity_poly.entity_id
_entity_poly.type
_entity_poly.pdbx_seq_one_letter_code
_entity_poly.pdbx_strand_id
1 'polypeptide(L)'
;MNKIRGKRRYFKKLWSKIESHQLHVEKDAWYDLWHRHLDFGGLGNNSLKIRREHIKAHLHLYSRFLKQLENFNKPYQTWVCIHEEDSGADAIYVHSPNPNSEVFPLNLDYIKWDCKLPQTFNDLIDVTQYNVGYYESEIERVYYIESKILHFPLDAMKHKFD
;
A
#
# COMPACT_ATOMS: atom_id res chain seq x y z
N MET A 1 13.08 14.46 -22.43
CA MET A 1 11.93 13.86 -21.72
C MET A 1 10.75 13.74 -22.69
N ASN A 2 10.37 12.52 -23.07
CA ASN A 2 9.32 12.31 -24.07
C ASN A 2 7.93 12.61 -23.48
N LYS A 3 7.18 13.47 -24.16
CA LYS A 3 5.83 13.87 -23.74
C LYS A 3 4.90 12.67 -23.92
N ILE A 4 4.54 11.97 -22.83
CA ILE A 4 3.58 10.85 -22.88
C ILE A 4 2.29 11.35 -23.55
N ARG A 5 1.95 10.77 -24.69
CA ARG A 5 0.69 11.02 -25.40
C ARG A 5 -0.42 10.21 -24.73
N GLY A 6 -1.64 10.75 -24.67
CA GLY A 6 -2.79 10.01 -24.15
C GLY A 6 -2.91 9.90 -22.63
N LYS A 7 -2.21 10.75 -21.84
CA LYS A 7 -2.28 10.77 -20.36
C LYS A 7 -3.71 10.74 -19.80
N ARG A 8 -4.63 11.54 -20.38
CA ARG A 8 -6.04 11.56 -19.96
C ARG A 8 -6.72 10.19 -20.13
N ARG A 9 -6.50 9.53 -21.27
CA ARG A 9 -7.04 8.20 -21.55
C ARG A 9 -6.43 7.15 -20.62
N TYR A 10 -5.12 7.26 -20.37
CA TYR A 10 -4.41 6.39 -19.43
C TYR A 10 -5.03 6.48 -18.02
N PHE A 11 -5.11 7.68 -17.44
CA PHE A 11 -5.66 7.85 -16.09
C PHE A 11 -7.14 7.49 -16.02
N LYS A 12 -7.94 7.78 -17.05
CA LYS A 12 -9.33 7.30 -17.09
C LYS A 12 -9.42 5.77 -17.00
N LYS A 13 -8.54 5.05 -17.70
CA LYS A 13 -8.48 3.59 -17.63
C LYS A 13 -7.96 3.10 -16.27
N LEU A 14 -6.95 3.76 -15.71
CA LEU A 14 -6.41 3.42 -14.38
C LEU A 14 -7.51 3.51 -13.33
N TRP A 15 -8.18 4.67 -13.24
CA TRP A 15 -9.26 4.88 -12.28
C TRP A 15 -10.41 3.90 -12.51
N SER A 16 -10.83 3.65 -13.75
CA SER A 16 -11.84 2.63 -14.03
C SER A 16 -11.43 1.22 -13.56
N LYS A 17 -10.16 0.84 -13.69
CA LYS A 17 -9.66 -0.44 -13.18
C LYS A 17 -9.72 -0.50 -11.65
N ILE A 18 -9.30 0.57 -10.98
CA ILE A 18 -9.33 0.68 -9.52
C ILE A 18 -10.75 0.55 -8.98
N GLU A 19 -11.71 1.24 -9.59
CA GLU A 19 -13.13 1.17 -9.17
C GLU A 19 -13.73 -0.22 -9.31
N SER A 20 -13.30 -0.98 -10.33
CA SER A 20 -13.75 -2.35 -10.55
C SER A 20 -12.98 -3.40 -9.75
N HIS A 21 -11.87 -3.01 -9.09
CA HIS A 21 -11.00 -3.98 -8.43
C HIS A 21 -11.53 -4.34 -7.04
N GLN A 22 -11.53 -5.64 -6.76
CA GLN A 22 -12.04 -6.22 -5.52
C GLN A 22 -11.08 -7.29 -5.00
N LEU A 23 -10.97 -7.35 -3.68
CA LEU A 23 -10.32 -8.43 -2.93
C LEU A 23 -11.29 -9.59 -2.80
N HIS A 24 -10.74 -10.80 -2.77
CA HIS A 24 -11.51 -11.99 -2.45
C HIS A 24 -11.50 -12.21 -0.93
N VAL A 25 -12.60 -11.86 -0.25
CA VAL A 25 -12.67 -11.84 1.23
C VAL A 25 -13.52 -12.98 1.81
N GLU A 26 -13.71 -14.06 1.06
CA GLU A 26 -14.47 -15.24 1.50
C GLU A 26 -13.73 -16.05 2.57
N LYS A 27 -14.40 -17.03 3.17
CA LYS A 27 -13.89 -17.76 4.35
C LYS A 27 -12.61 -18.54 4.08
N ASP A 28 -12.45 -19.06 2.87
CA ASP A 28 -11.30 -19.83 2.42
C ASP A 28 -10.16 -18.92 1.92
N ALA A 29 -10.39 -17.63 1.71
CA ALA A 29 -9.39 -16.69 1.23
C ALA A 29 -8.21 -16.54 2.20
N TRP A 30 -7.02 -16.38 1.62
CA TRP A 30 -5.77 -16.08 2.32
C TRP A 30 -4.86 -15.27 1.38
N TYR A 31 -3.92 -14.54 1.97
CA TYR A 31 -3.03 -13.63 1.25
C TYR A 31 -1.57 -13.86 1.66
N ASP A 32 -0.78 -14.39 0.74
CA ASP A 32 0.66 -14.59 0.91
C ASP A 32 1.42 -13.44 0.25
N LEU A 33 1.67 -12.36 1.02
CA LEU A 33 2.25 -11.09 0.56
C LEU A 33 1.66 -10.62 -0.78
N TRP A 34 0.35 -10.81 -0.96
CA TRP A 34 -0.34 -10.43 -2.18
C TRP A 34 -0.21 -8.93 -2.36
N HIS A 35 0.12 -8.50 -3.58
CA HIS A 35 0.31 -7.09 -3.84
C HIS A 35 -0.08 -6.66 -5.24
N ARG A 36 -0.31 -5.36 -5.39
CA ARG A 36 -0.71 -4.76 -6.65
C ARG A 36 0.02 -3.45 -6.92
N HIS A 37 0.78 -3.46 -8.02
CA HIS A 37 1.33 -2.28 -8.65
C HIS A 37 0.28 -1.61 -9.55
N LEU A 38 0.22 -0.28 -9.52
CA LEU A 38 -0.65 0.50 -10.43
C LEU A 38 0.11 1.16 -11.59
N ASP A 39 1.43 1.31 -11.46
CA ASP A 39 2.28 1.99 -12.44
C ASP A 39 3.46 1.14 -12.88
N PHE A 40 3.24 -0.13 -13.22
CA PHE A 40 4.29 -1.10 -13.58
C PHE A 40 5.30 -0.60 -14.65
N GLY A 41 4.92 0.39 -15.47
CA GLY A 41 5.80 1.00 -16.47
C GLY A 41 6.62 2.19 -15.97
N GLY A 42 6.56 2.53 -14.68
CA GLY A 42 7.29 3.64 -14.06
C GLY A 42 6.93 5.01 -14.65
N LEU A 43 5.69 5.22 -15.11
CA LEU A 43 5.33 6.48 -15.75
C LEU A 43 5.43 7.68 -14.78
N GLY A 44 5.23 7.44 -13.50
CA GLY A 44 5.39 8.38 -12.40
C GLY A 44 6.79 8.97 -12.30
N ASN A 45 7.82 8.21 -12.71
CA ASN A 45 9.22 8.66 -12.72
C ASN A 45 9.44 9.84 -13.69
N ASN A 46 8.54 10.04 -14.66
CA ASN A 46 8.69 11.09 -15.67
C ASN A 46 8.29 12.50 -15.20
N SER A 47 7.50 12.64 -14.14
CA SER A 47 7.14 13.96 -13.59
C SER A 47 6.42 13.85 -12.26
N LEU A 48 6.68 14.81 -11.37
CA LEU A 48 6.00 14.93 -10.08
C LEU A 48 4.46 14.92 -10.19
N LYS A 49 3.90 15.55 -11.22
CA LYS A 49 2.46 15.53 -11.45
C LYS A 49 1.91 14.12 -11.69
N ILE A 50 2.61 13.29 -12.47
CA ILE A 50 2.18 11.91 -12.74
C ILE A 50 2.42 11.05 -11.50
N ARG A 51 3.59 11.19 -10.86
CA ARG A 51 3.94 10.52 -9.59
C ARG A 51 2.80 10.67 -8.58
N ARG A 52 2.38 11.91 -8.34
CA ARG A 52 1.31 12.24 -7.37
C ARG A 52 -0.04 11.63 -7.73
N GLU A 53 -0.39 11.57 -9.01
CA GLU A 53 -1.64 10.92 -9.44
C GLU A 53 -1.59 9.40 -9.23
N HIS A 54 -0.44 8.75 -9.39
CA HIS A 54 -0.29 7.34 -9.02
C HIS A 54 -0.34 7.11 -7.50
N ILE A 55 0.26 7.99 -6.71
CA ILE A 55 0.16 7.89 -5.24
C ILE A 55 -1.30 8.02 -4.79
N LYS A 56 -2.06 8.99 -5.33
CA LYS A 56 -3.51 9.11 -5.08
C LYS A 56 -4.27 7.84 -5.47
N ALA A 57 -3.92 7.25 -6.61
CA ALA A 57 -4.53 6.01 -7.08
C ALA A 57 -4.27 4.84 -6.13
N HIS A 58 -3.04 4.71 -5.59
CA HIS A 58 -2.71 3.69 -4.59
C HIS A 58 -3.47 3.91 -3.28
N LEU A 59 -3.46 5.14 -2.75
CA LEU A 59 -4.18 5.49 -1.52
C LEU A 59 -5.70 5.26 -1.65
N HIS A 60 -6.27 5.57 -2.82
CA HIS A 60 -7.68 5.31 -3.07
C HIS A 60 -7.98 3.80 -3.09
N LEU A 61 -7.20 3.01 -3.83
CA LEU A 61 -7.38 1.56 -3.84
C LEU A 61 -7.16 0.95 -2.45
N TYR A 62 -6.21 1.47 -1.69
CA TYR A 62 -5.98 1.07 -0.30
C TYR A 62 -7.21 1.31 0.58
N SER A 63 -7.83 2.50 0.51
CA SER A 63 -9.06 2.78 1.25
C SER A 63 -10.21 1.83 0.91
N ARG A 64 -10.31 1.42 -0.37
CA ARG A 64 -11.29 0.42 -0.82
C ARG A 64 -10.98 -0.98 -0.30
N PHE A 65 -9.71 -1.34 -0.18
CA PHE A 65 -9.30 -2.60 0.41
C PHE A 65 -9.59 -2.63 1.91
N LEU A 66 -9.29 -1.56 2.65
CA LEU A 66 -9.67 -1.44 4.06
C LEU A 66 -11.17 -1.70 4.26
N LYS A 67 -12.02 -1.09 3.43
CA LYS A 67 -13.48 -1.30 3.46
C LYS A 67 -13.91 -2.74 3.16
N GLN A 68 -13.23 -3.42 2.24
CA GLN A 68 -13.54 -4.82 1.92
C GLN A 68 -13.06 -5.77 3.03
N LEU A 69 -11.90 -5.47 3.62
CA LEU A 69 -11.29 -6.24 4.70
C LEU A 69 -12.06 -6.11 6.03
N GLU A 70 -12.94 -5.11 6.20
CA GLU A 70 -13.90 -5.06 7.32
C GLU A 70 -14.76 -6.34 7.39
N ASN A 71 -15.01 -7.00 6.26
CA ASN A 71 -15.76 -8.27 6.21
C ASN A 71 -14.86 -9.52 6.21
N PHE A 72 -13.54 -9.34 6.31
CA PHE A 72 -12.59 -10.45 6.28
C PHE A 72 -12.43 -11.04 7.69
N ASN A 73 -12.87 -12.28 7.87
CA ASN A 73 -12.98 -12.94 9.19
C ASN A 73 -11.65 -13.55 9.71
N LYS A 74 -10.50 -13.09 9.20
CA LYS A 74 -9.17 -13.57 9.60
C LYS A 74 -8.26 -12.39 9.91
N PRO A 75 -7.24 -12.56 10.77
CA PRO A 75 -6.20 -11.55 10.95
C PRO A 75 -5.53 -11.21 9.62
N TYR A 76 -5.20 -9.93 9.44
CA TYR A 76 -4.50 -9.45 8.25
C TYR A 76 -3.56 -8.29 8.58
N GLN A 77 -2.58 -8.09 7.71
CA GLN A 77 -1.78 -6.87 7.59
C GLN A 77 -1.99 -6.28 6.20
N THR A 78 -2.06 -4.96 6.10
CA THR A 78 -2.20 -4.29 4.80
C THR A 78 -1.58 -2.90 4.85
N TRP A 79 -0.80 -2.58 3.83
CA TRP A 79 -0.05 -1.32 3.76
C TRP A 79 0.16 -0.91 2.29
N VAL A 80 0.60 0.33 2.09
CA VAL A 80 1.09 0.82 0.80
C VAL A 80 2.59 1.06 0.90
N CYS A 81 3.34 0.55 -0.08
CA CYS A 81 4.73 0.90 -0.31
C CYS A 81 4.82 1.99 -1.38
N ILE A 82 5.52 3.07 -1.08
CA ILE A 82 5.88 4.14 -2.02
C ILE A 82 7.41 4.18 -2.12
N HIS A 83 7.97 3.75 -3.25
CA HIS A 83 9.41 3.79 -3.50
C HIS A 83 9.79 5.19 -3.97
N GLU A 84 10.76 5.84 -3.31
CA GLU A 84 11.04 7.26 -3.55
C GLU A 84 11.42 7.53 -5.01
N GLU A 85 12.24 6.66 -5.61
CA GLU A 85 12.81 6.82 -6.94
C GLU A 85 12.21 5.90 -8.02
N ASP A 86 11.37 4.92 -7.65
CA ASP A 86 10.76 4.00 -8.61
C ASP A 86 9.25 3.79 -8.41
N SER A 87 8.46 4.63 -9.09
CA SER A 87 7.00 4.50 -9.13
C SER A 87 6.50 3.15 -9.68
N GLY A 88 7.33 2.39 -10.41
CA GLY A 88 6.98 1.06 -10.88
C GLY A 88 6.90 0.02 -9.77
N ALA A 89 7.70 0.21 -8.72
CA ALA A 89 7.76 -0.66 -7.56
C ALA A 89 6.69 -0.34 -6.51
N ASP A 90 6.03 0.82 -6.57
CA ASP A 90 4.90 1.13 -5.70
C ASP A 90 3.84 0.02 -5.73
N ALA A 91 3.37 -0.36 -4.56
CA ALA A 91 2.34 -1.40 -4.45
C ALA A 91 1.51 -1.24 -3.17
N ILE A 92 0.30 -1.80 -3.23
CA ILE A 92 -0.51 -2.07 -2.03
C ILE A 92 -0.37 -3.55 -1.71
N TYR A 93 -0.18 -3.87 -0.43
CA TYR A 93 -0.01 -5.22 0.07
C TYR A 93 -1.20 -5.65 0.93
N VAL A 94 -1.53 -6.93 0.87
CA VAL A 94 -2.42 -7.62 1.80
C VAL A 94 -1.74 -8.93 2.18
N HIS A 95 -1.70 -9.22 3.47
CA HIS A 95 -1.10 -10.42 4.00
C HIS A 95 -1.95 -10.99 5.13
N SER A 96 -2.08 -12.31 5.19
CA SER A 96 -2.83 -13.03 6.21
C SER A 96 -2.13 -14.36 6.54
N PRO A 97 -2.53 -15.06 7.61
CA PRO A 97 -2.20 -16.47 7.78
C PRO A 97 -2.58 -17.23 6.50
N ASN A 98 -1.68 -18.08 6.04
CA ASN A 98 -1.82 -18.80 4.77
C ASN A 98 -1.05 -20.13 4.84
N PRO A 99 -1.36 -21.11 3.98
CA PRO A 99 -0.71 -22.42 4.02
C PRO A 99 0.69 -22.44 3.38
N ASN A 100 1.09 -21.39 2.66
CA ASN A 100 2.37 -21.35 1.95
C ASN A 100 3.53 -20.89 2.85
N SER A 101 3.23 -20.15 3.92
CA SER A 101 4.22 -19.57 4.82
C SER A 101 3.70 -19.58 6.25
N GLU A 102 4.56 -19.98 7.19
CA GLU A 102 4.29 -19.85 8.62
C GLU A 102 4.54 -18.41 9.13
N VAL A 103 5.13 -17.55 8.31
CA VAL A 103 5.48 -16.17 8.70
C VAL A 103 4.25 -15.28 8.61
N PHE A 104 3.44 -15.29 9.67
CA PHE A 104 2.44 -14.25 9.93
C PHE A 104 2.41 -13.94 11.44
N PRO A 105 2.48 -12.67 11.85
CA PRO A 105 2.62 -11.48 11.01
C PRO A 105 4.01 -11.35 10.38
N LEU A 106 4.09 -10.58 9.30
CA LEU A 106 5.34 -10.07 8.77
C LEU A 106 5.98 -9.14 9.81
N ASN A 107 7.23 -9.42 10.17
CA ASN A 107 8.04 -8.54 11.01
C ASN A 107 8.44 -7.29 10.20
N LEU A 108 8.12 -6.11 10.74
CA LEU A 108 8.40 -4.79 10.15
C LEU A 108 9.25 -3.91 11.11
N ASP A 109 10.02 -4.51 12.02
CA ASP A 109 10.81 -3.80 13.05
C ASP A 109 11.94 -2.94 12.45
N TYR A 110 12.31 -3.21 11.20
CA TYR A 110 13.28 -2.42 10.45
C TYR A 110 12.69 -1.08 9.93
N ILE A 111 11.38 -0.88 10.03
CA ILE A 111 10.72 0.36 9.62
C ILE A 111 10.94 1.44 10.68
N LYS A 112 11.43 2.60 10.24
CA LYS A 112 11.54 3.81 11.06
C LYS A 112 10.24 4.60 10.99
N TRP A 113 9.40 4.45 12.00
CA TRP A 113 8.11 5.13 12.14
C TRP A 113 8.26 6.61 12.55
N ASP A 114 7.15 7.36 12.52
CA ASP A 114 7.07 8.79 12.87
C ASP A 114 8.04 9.69 12.10
N CYS A 115 8.22 9.38 10.81
CA CYS A 115 9.13 10.07 9.93
C CYS A 115 8.54 11.37 9.35
N LYS A 116 9.42 12.25 8.85
CA LYS A 116 9.00 13.41 8.06
C LYS A 116 8.66 12.95 6.64
N LEU A 117 7.43 13.22 6.21
CA LEU A 117 6.97 12.88 4.86
C LEU A 117 7.66 13.71 3.77
N PRO A 118 8.02 13.11 2.63
CA PRO A 118 8.47 13.82 1.44
C PRO A 118 7.45 14.84 0.94
N GLN A 119 7.94 15.96 0.43
CA GLN A 119 7.10 16.97 -0.24
C GLN A 119 6.30 16.38 -1.42
N THR A 120 6.77 15.28 -1.99
CA THR A 120 6.09 14.55 -3.06
C THR A 120 4.67 14.15 -2.69
N PHE A 121 4.39 13.80 -1.43
CA PHE A 121 3.08 13.27 -1.03
C PHE A 121 2.66 13.61 0.41
N ASN A 122 3.38 14.47 1.12
CA ASN A 122 3.04 14.86 2.49
C ASN A 122 1.62 15.42 2.63
N ASP A 123 1.11 16.12 1.62
CA ASP A 123 -0.23 16.70 1.58
C ASP A 123 -1.31 15.71 1.11
N LEU A 124 -0.92 14.51 0.68
CA LEU A 124 -1.83 13.46 0.23
C LEU A 124 -2.19 12.46 1.34
N ILE A 125 -1.46 12.48 2.45
CA ILE A 125 -1.63 11.52 3.56
C ILE A 125 -2.15 12.26 4.79
N ASP A 126 -3.28 11.80 5.30
CA ASP A 126 -3.77 12.21 6.61
C ASP A 126 -3.07 11.40 7.70
N VAL A 127 -2.05 11.98 8.32
CA VAL A 127 -1.28 11.35 9.41
C VAL A 127 -2.10 11.10 10.67
N THR A 128 -3.33 11.62 10.77
CA THR A 128 -4.25 11.24 11.85
C THR A 128 -4.89 9.87 11.61
N GLN A 129 -5.00 9.45 10.34
CA GLN A 129 -5.59 8.18 9.92
C GLN A 129 -4.55 7.11 9.60
N TYR A 130 -3.33 7.50 9.24
CA TYR A 130 -2.28 6.58 8.82
C TYR A 130 -1.00 6.72 9.66
N ASN A 131 -0.39 5.59 9.97
CA ASN A 131 1.01 5.50 10.36
C ASN A 131 1.85 5.57 9.08
N VAL A 132 2.94 6.34 9.12
CA VAL A 132 3.92 6.35 8.04
C VAL A 132 5.31 6.17 8.59
N GLY A 133 6.00 5.18 8.05
CA GLY A 133 7.40 4.92 8.32
C GLY A 133 8.16 4.74 7.03
N TYR A 134 9.46 4.55 7.14
CA TYR A 134 10.30 4.24 6.00
C TYR A 134 11.36 3.20 6.33
N TYR A 135 11.73 2.46 5.29
CA TYR A 135 12.96 1.71 5.21
C TYR A 135 13.93 2.47 4.31
N GLU A 136 15.22 2.45 4.65
CA GLU A 136 16.27 3.04 3.83
C GLU A 136 17.50 2.14 3.83
N SER A 137 18.06 1.96 2.64
CA SER A 137 19.32 1.29 2.37
C SER A 137 20.22 2.19 1.52
N GLU A 138 21.40 1.71 1.14
CA GLU A 138 22.29 2.43 0.22
C GLU A 138 21.69 2.63 -1.18
N ILE A 139 20.70 1.82 -1.57
CA ILE A 139 20.17 1.76 -2.94
C ILE A 139 18.74 2.29 -3.07
N GLU A 140 17.96 2.30 -1.99
CA GLU A 140 16.57 2.74 -2.04
C GLU A 140 16.05 3.26 -0.70
N ARG A 141 15.05 4.13 -0.80
CA ARG A 141 14.15 4.49 0.30
C ARG A 141 12.71 4.14 -0.08
N VAL A 142 12.03 3.45 0.84
CA VAL A 142 10.65 2.99 0.66
C VAL A 142 9.82 3.44 1.85
N TYR A 143 8.72 4.14 1.58
CA TYR A 143 7.77 4.57 2.59
C TYR A 143 6.64 3.55 2.73
N TYR A 144 6.31 3.23 3.96
CA TYR A 144 5.25 2.30 4.34
C TYR A 144 4.11 3.10 4.97
N ILE A 145 2.92 2.95 4.41
CA ILE A 145 1.71 3.65 4.87
C ILE A 145 0.71 2.60 5.34
N GLU A 146 0.40 2.63 6.63
CA GLU A 146 -0.51 1.68 7.28
C GLU A 146 -1.66 2.42 7.96
N SER A 147 -2.89 1.90 7.87
CA SER A 147 -4.03 2.48 8.58
C SER A 147 -3.87 2.32 10.08
N LYS A 148 -4.13 3.40 10.84
CA LYS A 148 -4.28 3.35 12.30
C LYS A 148 -5.54 2.63 12.74
N ILE A 149 -6.53 2.51 11.85
CA ILE A 149 -7.81 1.87 12.11
C ILE A 149 -7.78 0.48 11.47
N LEU A 150 -7.22 -0.49 12.18
CA LEU A 150 -7.35 -1.90 11.85
C LEU A 150 -8.52 -2.49 12.66
N HIS A 151 -9.55 -3.01 11.98
CA HIS A 151 -10.75 -3.55 12.63
C HIS A 151 -10.65 -5.03 13.07
N PHE A 152 -9.47 -5.63 13.00
CA PHE A 152 -9.11 -6.83 13.77
C PHE A 152 -7.60 -6.82 13.99
N PRO A 153 -7.11 -6.36 15.15
CA PRO A 153 -5.73 -5.93 15.26
C PRO A 153 -4.81 -7.04 15.78
N LEU A 154 -3.56 -6.95 15.35
CA LEU A 154 -2.39 -7.56 15.99
C LEU A 154 -2.32 -7.31 17.51
N ASP A 155 -3.09 -6.36 18.05
CA ASP A 155 -3.22 -6.13 19.50
C ASP A 155 -3.79 -7.35 20.25
N ALA A 156 -4.57 -8.23 19.59
CA ALA A 156 -4.97 -9.51 20.19
C ALA A 156 -3.82 -10.52 20.34
N MET A 157 -2.66 -10.28 19.69
CA MET A 157 -1.45 -11.11 19.81
C MET A 157 -0.39 -10.52 20.74
N LYS A 158 -0.46 -9.22 21.06
CA LYS A 158 0.46 -8.58 22.04
C LYS A 158 0.28 -9.09 23.48
N HIS A 159 -0.87 -9.69 23.81
CA HIS A 159 -1.17 -10.20 25.15
C HIS A 159 -1.07 -11.73 25.29
N LYS A 160 -0.45 -12.44 24.33
CA LYS A 160 -0.29 -13.90 24.39
C LYS A 160 1.13 -14.38 24.74
N PHE A 161 2.05 -13.47 25.03
CA PHE A 161 3.43 -13.80 25.40
C PHE A 161 3.94 -13.03 26.64
N ASP A 162 3.03 -12.73 27.57
CA ASP A 162 3.38 -12.31 28.94
C ASP A 162 3.06 -13.44 29.94
#